data_AF-A0A292SF68-F1
#
_entry.id   AF-A0A292SF68-F1
#
_cell.length_a   1.000
_cell.length_b   1.000
_cell.length_c   1.000
_cell.angle_alpha   90.00
_cell.angle_beta   90.00
_cell.angle_gamma   90.00
#
_symmetry.space_group_name_H-M   'P 1'
#
loop_
_entity.id
_entity.type
_entity.pdbx_description
1 polymer ?
#
loop_
_entity_poly.entity_id
_entity_poly.type
_entity_poly.pdbx_seq_one_letter_code
_entity_poly.pdbx_strand_id
1 'polypeptide(L)'
;MIGKATNNINFKAGLSSNAIILQHKVDCKRIEALFYSKQNITANFSNNKPLALAVFIANNIIEFLNKNFNFLRLFAPSINVYNPKDLLLDKNLYHFCLPDNRMVLKNNLEYKAGSIFYQNINNLEELDLQREQAYKLGLKGSNHFLADILHEMMHSTYLKIIFDKCNKQSLDKQDLLFKLQNKTLNSQENKIIKDVLGTEATRSINQYHEIFAETFSDIICSSISNESYLPLNNPIHNLKQYPKEFLKVLQKVINIEL
;
A
#
# COMPACT_ATOMS: atom_id res chain seq x y z
N MET A 1 -37.80 -16.28 16.69
CA MET A 1 -37.73 -16.22 15.22
C MET A 1 -37.62 -14.75 14.84
N ILE A 2 -36.42 -14.28 14.51
CA ILE A 2 -36.19 -12.90 14.03
C ILE A 2 -35.72 -13.05 12.59
N GLY A 3 -36.45 -12.39 11.69
CA GLY A 3 -36.36 -12.56 10.24
C GLY A 3 -34.96 -12.26 9.71
N LYS A 4 -34.47 -13.17 8.86
CA LYS A 4 -33.36 -12.88 7.94
C LYS A 4 -33.84 -11.80 6.98
N ALA A 5 -33.43 -10.57 7.20
CA ALA A 5 -33.36 -9.59 6.13
C ALA A 5 -32.29 -10.09 5.15
N THR A 6 -32.74 -10.74 4.07
CA THR A 6 -31.94 -10.95 2.86
C THR A 6 -31.72 -9.59 2.20
N ASN A 7 -30.81 -8.80 2.76
CA ASN A 7 -30.17 -7.75 1.99
C ASN A 7 -29.21 -8.48 1.05
N ASN A 8 -29.49 -8.46 -0.25
CA ASN A 8 -28.47 -8.63 -1.27
C ASN A 8 -27.49 -7.44 -1.11
N ILE A 9 -26.54 -7.58 -0.19
CA ILE A 9 -25.50 -6.57 -0.03
C ILE A 9 -24.48 -6.82 -1.13
N ASN A 10 -24.68 -6.19 -2.28
CA ASN A 10 -23.60 -5.95 -3.22
C ASN A 10 -22.67 -4.90 -2.60
N PHE A 11 -21.85 -5.32 -1.63
CA PHE A 11 -20.70 -4.55 -1.18
C PHE A 11 -19.70 -4.55 -2.34
N LYS A 12 -19.63 -3.46 -3.11
CA LYS A 12 -18.46 -3.22 -3.97
C LYS A 12 -17.47 -2.43 -3.13
N ALA A 13 -16.28 -2.94 -2.90
CA ALA A 13 -15.33 -2.36 -1.96
C ALA A 13 -14.61 -1.15 -2.59
N GLY A 14 -15.39 -0.10 -2.87
CA GLY A 14 -14.97 1.10 -3.59
C GLY A 14 -14.90 0.93 -5.12
N LEU A 15 -15.04 -0.29 -5.66
CA LEU A 15 -14.97 -0.49 -7.11
C LEU A 15 -16.26 -0.02 -7.83
N SER A 16 -16.12 0.93 -8.76
CA SER A 16 -17.22 1.50 -9.54
C SER A 16 -17.34 0.81 -10.90
N SER A 17 -18.54 0.81 -11.48
CA SER A 17 -18.76 0.35 -12.85
C SER A 17 -17.94 1.15 -13.88
N ASN A 18 -17.68 2.43 -13.60
CA ASN A 18 -16.85 3.27 -14.46
C ASN A 18 -15.39 2.80 -14.49
N ALA A 19 -14.82 2.45 -13.33
CA ALA A 19 -13.46 1.88 -13.27
C ALA A 19 -13.37 0.55 -14.03
N ILE A 20 -14.38 -0.31 -13.90
CA ILE A 20 -14.48 -1.56 -14.64
C ILE A 20 -14.49 -1.32 -16.15
N ILE A 21 -15.25 -0.34 -16.64
CA ILE A 21 -15.29 0.00 -18.07
C ILE A 21 -13.94 0.60 -18.54
N LEU A 22 -13.34 1.46 -17.73
CA LEU A 22 -12.09 2.14 -18.05
C LEU A 22 -10.91 1.17 -18.15
N GLN A 23 -10.90 0.10 -17.35
CA GLN A 23 -9.78 -0.86 -17.34
C GLN A 23 -9.52 -1.45 -18.74
N HIS A 24 -10.55 -1.63 -19.56
CA HIS A 24 -10.40 -2.16 -20.92
C HIS A 24 -9.87 -1.14 -21.93
N LYS A 25 -10.06 0.16 -21.65
CA LYS A 25 -9.68 1.30 -22.50
C LYS A 25 -8.29 1.86 -22.19
N VAL A 26 -7.66 1.38 -21.13
CA VAL A 26 -6.33 1.84 -20.70
C VAL A 26 -5.27 1.50 -21.74
N ASP A 27 -4.42 2.49 -22.00
CA ASP A 27 -3.16 2.35 -22.71
C ASP A 27 -2.02 2.44 -21.68
N CYS A 28 -1.39 1.29 -21.40
CA CYS A 28 -0.30 1.20 -20.45
C CYS A 28 0.88 2.10 -20.83
N LYS A 29 1.25 2.18 -22.12
CA LYS A 29 2.38 2.99 -22.58
C LYS A 29 2.12 4.48 -22.39
N ARG A 30 0.87 4.91 -22.57
CA ARG A 30 0.46 6.27 -22.26
C ARG A 30 0.57 6.58 -20.76
N ILE A 31 0.17 5.67 -19.88
CA ILE A 31 0.28 5.87 -18.42
C ILE A 31 1.76 5.89 -18.00
N GLU A 32 2.59 4.98 -18.50
CA GLU A 32 4.04 4.95 -18.25
C GLU A 32 4.70 6.27 -18.65
N ALA A 33 4.36 6.80 -19.85
CA ALA A 33 4.87 8.07 -20.34
C ALA A 33 4.40 9.27 -19.48
N LEU A 34 3.16 9.24 -18.97
CA LEU A 34 2.65 10.28 -18.07
C LEU A 34 3.39 10.29 -16.73
N PHE A 35 3.63 9.12 -16.14
CA PHE A 35 4.40 8.99 -14.89
C PHE A 35 5.83 9.51 -15.05
N TYR A 36 6.50 9.17 -16.15
CA TYR A 36 7.84 9.67 -16.39
C TYR A 36 7.85 11.18 -16.61
N SER A 37 7.01 11.70 -17.52
CA SER A 37 7.03 13.12 -17.91
C SER A 37 6.56 14.07 -16.82
N LYS A 38 5.60 13.68 -15.98
CA LYS A 38 5.04 14.57 -14.94
C LYS A 38 5.73 14.45 -13.59
N GLN A 39 6.21 13.25 -13.25
CA GLN A 39 6.63 12.93 -11.88
C GLN A 39 8.02 12.30 -11.81
N ASN A 40 8.67 12.07 -12.97
CA ASN A 40 9.94 11.37 -13.07
C ASN A 40 9.87 9.95 -12.43
N ILE A 41 8.70 9.32 -12.48
CA ILE A 41 8.49 7.95 -12.03
C ILE A 41 8.70 7.03 -13.22
N THR A 42 9.64 6.09 -13.10
CA THR A 42 9.81 5.03 -14.11
C THR A 42 8.79 3.94 -13.86
N ALA A 43 7.95 3.62 -14.84
CA ALA A 43 6.97 2.56 -14.72
C ALA A 43 7.05 1.55 -15.87
N ASN A 44 6.78 0.29 -15.57
CA ASN A 44 6.60 -0.76 -16.56
C ASN A 44 5.43 -1.66 -16.13
N PHE A 45 4.29 -1.53 -16.80
CA PHE A 45 3.11 -2.32 -16.51
C PHE A 45 3.04 -3.63 -17.29
N SER A 46 3.97 -3.89 -18.21
CA SER A 46 3.99 -5.13 -19.02
C SER A 46 2.64 -5.40 -19.70
N ASN A 47 1.98 -4.34 -20.20
CA ASN A 47 0.62 -4.34 -20.76
C ASN A 47 -0.52 -4.81 -19.82
N ASN A 48 -0.28 -4.92 -18.51
CA ASN A 48 -1.33 -5.17 -17.54
C ASN A 48 -2.18 -3.90 -17.33
N LYS A 49 -3.28 -3.82 -18.09
CA LYS A 49 -4.22 -2.70 -18.04
C LYS A 49 -4.92 -2.47 -16.69
N PRO A 50 -5.48 -3.50 -16.02
CA PRO A 50 -6.18 -3.27 -14.76
C PRO A 50 -5.25 -2.70 -13.67
N LEU A 51 -4.03 -3.22 -13.56
CA LEU A 51 -3.04 -2.73 -12.61
C LEU A 51 -2.53 -1.35 -12.97
N ALA A 52 -2.31 -1.07 -14.27
CA ALA A 52 -1.96 0.28 -14.72
C ALA A 52 -3.04 1.30 -14.33
N LEU A 53 -4.32 0.95 -14.44
CA LEU A 53 -5.42 1.81 -13.99
C LEU A 53 -5.46 1.97 -12.48
N ALA A 54 -5.36 0.88 -11.71
CA ALA A 54 -5.39 0.93 -10.24
C ALA A 54 -4.25 1.78 -9.68
N VAL A 55 -3.03 1.57 -10.18
CA VAL A 55 -1.85 2.36 -9.83
C VAL A 55 -2.02 3.82 -10.24
N PHE A 56 -2.56 4.10 -11.43
CA PHE A 56 -2.82 5.47 -11.88
C PHE A 56 -3.81 6.19 -10.95
N ILE A 57 -4.89 5.53 -10.53
CA ILE A 57 -5.86 6.08 -9.57
C ILE A 57 -5.20 6.32 -8.21
N ALA A 58 -4.49 5.33 -7.67
CA ALA A 58 -3.77 5.44 -6.39
C ALA A 58 -2.74 6.58 -6.41
N ASN A 59 -2.02 6.75 -7.51
CA ASN A 59 -1.05 7.82 -7.66
C ASN A 59 -1.72 9.21 -7.70
N ASN A 60 -2.85 9.35 -8.40
CA ASN A 60 -3.61 10.60 -8.40
C ASN A 60 -4.11 10.97 -7.00
N ILE A 61 -4.50 9.97 -6.18
CA ILE A 61 -4.83 10.18 -4.76
C ILE A 61 -3.61 10.72 -4.01
N ILE A 62 -2.45 10.08 -4.16
CA ILE A 62 -1.20 10.52 -3.52
C ILE A 62 -0.84 11.95 -3.92
N GLU A 63 -0.93 12.30 -5.20
CA GLU A 63 -0.67 13.66 -5.69
C GLU A 63 -1.65 14.67 -5.09
N PHE A 64 -2.93 14.33 -5.06
CA PHE A 64 -3.95 15.17 -4.43
C PHE A 64 -3.64 15.39 -2.95
N LEU A 65 -3.29 14.34 -2.21
CA LEU A 65 -2.95 14.43 -0.79
C LEU A 65 -1.71 15.32 -0.57
N ASN A 66 -0.63 15.09 -1.33
CA ASN A 66 0.60 15.89 -1.25
C ASN A 66 0.38 17.37 -1.58
N LYS A 67 -0.57 17.70 -2.46
CA LYS A 67 -0.88 19.08 -2.86
C LYS A 67 -1.78 19.80 -1.85
N ASN A 68 -2.77 19.10 -1.29
CA ASN A 68 -3.85 19.72 -0.52
C ASN A 68 -3.65 19.59 1.00
N PHE A 69 -2.83 18.65 1.46
CA PHE A 69 -2.65 18.38 2.88
C PHE A 69 -1.16 18.28 3.24
N ASN A 70 -0.81 18.78 4.43
CA ASN A 70 0.57 18.79 4.91
C ASN A 70 0.75 17.86 6.12
N PHE A 71 0.29 16.60 6.02
CA PHE A 71 0.42 15.64 7.13
C PHE A 71 1.56 14.64 6.93
N LEU A 72 1.82 14.25 5.68
CA LEU A 72 2.88 13.33 5.30
C LEU A 72 3.21 13.53 3.83
N ARG A 73 4.50 13.67 3.49
CA ARG A 73 4.91 13.66 2.08
C ARG A 73 4.96 12.21 1.60
N LEU A 74 3.95 11.82 0.84
CA LEU A 74 3.80 10.49 0.27
C LEU A 74 4.71 10.34 -0.95
N PHE A 75 5.31 9.16 -1.11
CA PHE A 75 6.29 8.88 -2.15
C PHE A 75 6.02 7.53 -2.82
N ALA A 76 5.94 7.53 -4.15
CA ALA A 76 5.92 6.35 -4.99
C ALA A 76 7.12 6.43 -5.96
N PRO A 77 8.11 5.51 -5.88
CA PRO A 77 9.23 5.42 -6.81
C PRO A 77 8.86 4.54 -7.99
N SER A 78 9.88 3.96 -8.64
CA SER A 78 9.70 3.11 -9.80
C SER A 78 8.69 1.99 -9.55
N ILE A 79 7.78 1.80 -10.51
CA ILE A 79 6.66 0.86 -10.42
C ILE A 79 6.82 -0.21 -11.49
N ASN A 80 6.78 -1.48 -11.10
CA ASN A 80 6.99 -2.58 -12.02
C ASN A 80 5.90 -3.63 -11.85
N VAL A 81 5.45 -4.17 -12.97
CA VAL A 81 4.63 -5.39 -13.02
C VAL A 81 5.50 -6.55 -13.42
N TYR A 82 5.49 -7.61 -12.61
CA TYR A 82 6.33 -8.78 -12.83
C TYR A 82 5.53 -10.05 -13.07
N ASN A 83 6.16 -10.99 -13.75
CA ASN A 83 5.73 -12.37 -13.81
C ASN A 83 6.46 -13.16 -12.71
N PRO A 84 5.76 -13.96 -11.88
CA PRO A 84 6.41 -14.78 -10.85
C PRO A 84 7.56 -15.66 -11.36
N LYS A 85 7.51 -16.09 -12.63
CA LYS A 85 8.59 -16.90 -13.25
C LYS A 85 9.90 -16.13 -13.45
N ASP A 86 9.84 -14.81 -13.47
CA ASP A 86 11.00 -13.94 -13.68
C ASP A 86 11.61 -13.45 -12.37
N LEU A 87 10.95 -13.71 -11.23
CA LEU A 87 11.40 -13.29 -9.91
C LEU A 87 12.63 -14.10 -9.48
N LEU A 88 13.67 -13.40 -9.03
CA LEU A 88 14.91 -13.99 -8.50
C LEU A 88 14.87 -14.17 -6.97
N LEU A 89 13.71 -13.96 -6.35
CA LEU A 89 13.50 -14.12 -4.92
C LEU A 89 12.86 -15.49 -4.65
N ASP A 90 13.32 -16.19 -3.62
CA ASP A 90 12.85 -17.54 -3.25
C ASP A 90 11.41 -17.59 -2.69
N LYS A 91 10.67 -16.47 -2.75
CA LYS A 91 9.36 -16.31 -2.12
C LYS A 91 8.29 -16.04 -3.16
N ASN A 92 7.14 -16.71 -3.04
CA ASN A 92 5.89 -16.34 -3.70
C ASN A 92 5.36 -15.03 -3.10
N LEU A 93 5.98 -13.92 -3.47
CA LEU A 93 5.51 -12.58 -3.14
C LEU A 93 4.33 -12.24 -4.05
N TYR A 94 3.33 -11.55 -3.50
CA TYR A 94 2.18 -11.07 -4.25
C TYR A 94 2.44 -9.65 -4.76
N HIS A 95 2.60 -8.71 -3.84
CA HIS A 95 3.10 -7.36 -4.09
C HIS A 95 4.22 -7.10 -3.08
N PHE A 96 5.19 -6.25 -3.45
CA PHE A 96 6.28 -5.91 -2.53
C PHE A 96 6.99 -4.61 -2.90
N CYS A 97 7.61 -4.02 -1.88
CA CYS A 97 8.53 -2.88 -1.98
C CYS A 97 9.97 -3.32 -1.66
N LEU A 98 10.95 -2.87 -2.43
CA LEU A 98 12.36 -3.21 -2.21
C LEU A 98 12.96 -2.41 -1.05
N PRO A 99 13.55 -3.04 -0.02
CA PRO A 99 14.17 -2.33 1.09
C PRO A 99 15.55 -1.75 0.73
N ASP A 100 16.26 -2.37 -0.19
CA ASP A 100 17.62 -2.03 -0.63
C ASP A 100 17.70 -2.02 -2.16
N ASN A 101 18.83 -1.55 -2.70
CA ASN A 101 19.08 -1.69 -4.11
C ASN A 101 19.44 -3.15 -4.42
N ARG A 102 18.75 -3.76 -5.39
CA ARG A 102 19.02 -5.14 -5.79
C ARG A 102 18.40 -5.50 -7.14
N MET A 103 18.99 -6.49 -7.78
CA MET A 103 18.41 -7.17 -8.93
C MET A 103 17.36 -8.17 -8.43
N VAL A 104 16.12 -8.05 -8.92
CA VAL A 104 15.01 -8.93 -8.51
C VAL A 104 14.28 -9.60 -9.66
N LEU A 105 14.49 -9.16 -10.91
CA LEU A 105 13.94 -9.78 -12.11
C LEU A 105 15.06 -10.28 -13.01
N LYS A 106 14.88 -11.44 -13.64
CA LYS A 106 15.79 -11.98 -14.65
C LYS A 106 16.02 -10.97 -15.78
N ASN A 107 17.26 -10.87 -16.24
CA ASN A 107 17.67 -10.03 -17.38
C ASN A 107 17.42 -8.52 -17.22
N ASN A 108 17.11 -8.05 -16.01
CA ASN A 108 16.94 -6.63 -15.73
C ASN A 108 18.12 -6.12 -14.89
N LEU A 109 18.36 -4.81 -14.96
CA LEU A 109 19.33 -4.14 -14.10
C LEU A 109 18.84 -4.09 -12.65
N GLU A 110 19.75 -3.71 -11.77
CA GLU A 110 19.46 -3.44 -10.36
C GLU A 110 18.41 -2.33 -10.22
N TYR A 111 17.44 -2.56 -9.32
CA TYR A 111 16.41 -1.59 -8.97
C TYR A 111 16.79 -0.87 -7.70
N LYS A 112 16.38 0.40 -7.58
CA LYS A 112 16.62 1.21 -6.39
C LYS A 112 15.71 0.81 -5.22
N ALA A 113 16.19 1.00 -4.00
CA ALA A 113 15.38 0.91 -2.79
C ALA A 113 14.12 1.78 -2.90
N GLY A 114 13.02 1.27 -2.36
CA GLY A 114 11.68 1.82 -2.47
C GLY A 114 10.91 1.33 -3.70
N SER A 115 11.56 0.82 -4.75
CA SER A 115 10.87 0.38 -5.98
C SER A 115 9.77 -0.65 -5.65
N ILE A 116 8.62 -0.50 -6.30
CA ILE A 116 7.42 -1.29 -6.01
C ILE A 116 7.18 -2.27 -7.16
N PHE A 117 6.80 -3.49 -6.77
CA PHE A 117 6.54 -4.61 -7.65
C PHE A 117 5.15 -5.16 -7.38
N TYR A 118 4.35 -5.22 -8.42
CA TYR A 118 3.01 -5.76 -8.37
C TYR A 118 2.93 -7.00 -9.27
N GLN A 119 2.42 -8.11 -8.74
CA GLN A 119 2.06 -9.25 -9.56
C GLN A 119 0.91 -8.88 -10.52
N ASN A 120 0.96 -9.45 -11.71
CA ASN A 120 -0.09 -9.34 -12.72
C ASN A 120 -1.47 -9.77 -12.17
N ILE A 121 -2.49 -8.96 -12.39
CA ILE A 121 -3.90 -9.24 -12.03
C ILE A 121 -4.77 -9.34 -13.29
N ASN A 122 -5.83 -10.15 -13.27
CA ASN A 122 -6.65 -10.33 -14.48
C ASN A 122 -7.61 -9.17 -14.72
N ASN A 123 -8.22 -8.64 -13.65
CA ASN A 123 -9.17 -7.53 -13.69
C ASN A 123 -9.31 -6.89 -12.30
N LEU A 124 -9.95 -5.72 -12.24
CA LEU A 124 -10.19 -5.00 -10.99
C LEU A 124 -11.18 -5.71 -10.06
N GLU A 125 -12.12 -6.47 -10.62
CA GLU A 125 -13.10 -7.23 -9.85
C GLU A 125 -12.46 -8.35 -9.02
N GLU A 126 -11.43 -9.00 -9.56
CA GLU A 126 -10.62 -9.98 -8.83
C GLU A 126 -9.91 -9.32 -7.63
N LEU A 127 -9.32 -8.15 -7.84
CA LEU A 127 -8.66 -7.38 -6.79
C LEU A 127 -9.65 -6.96 -5.69
N ASP A 128 -10.84 -6.48 -6.08
CA ASP A 128 -11.94 -6.13 -5.17
C ASP A 128 -12.41 -7.34 -4.34
N LEU A 129 -12.62 -8.48 -5.00
CA LEU A 129 -13.06 -9.72 -4.35
C LEU A 129 -12.03 -10.26 -3.35
N GLN A 130 -10.75 -10.32 -3.75
CA GLN A 130 -9.67 -10.77 -2.87
C GLN A 130 -9.58 -9.90 -1.62
N ARG A 131 -9.68 -8.57 -1.80
CA ARG A 131 -9.60 -7.63 -0.69
C ARG A 131 -10.81 -7.73 0.23
N GLU A 132 -12.01 -7.87 -0.32
CA GLU A 132 -13.23 -8.06 0.48
C GLU A 132 -13.16 -9.35 1.31
N GLN A 133 -12.66 -10.45 0.73
CA GLN A 133 -12.45 -11.72 1.44
C GLN A 133 -11.42 -11.59 2.56
N ALA A 134 -10.29 -10.94 2.31
CA ALA A 134 -9.25 -10.72 3.32
C ALA A 134 -9.77 -9.89 4.50
N TYR A 135 -10.57 -8.86 4.23
CA TYR A 135 -11.22 -8.06 5.27
C TYR A 135 -12.24 -8.88 6.08
N LYS A 136 -13.12 -9.66 5.42
CA LYS A 136 -14.11 -10.53 6.10
C LYS A 136 -13.45 -11.58 7.00
N LEU A 137 -12.28 -12.06 6.63
CA LEU A 137 -11.49 -13.02 7.42
C LEU A 137 -10.66 -12.36 8.53
N GLY A 138 -10.69 -11.03 8.67
CA GLY A 138 -9.89 -10.29 9.64
C GLY A 138 -8.39 -10.32 9.37
N LEU A 139 -7.99 -10.59 8.11
CA LEU A 139 -6.58 -10.59 7.71
C LEU A 139 -6.04 -9.18 7.55
N LYS A 140 -6.88 -8.24 7.10
CA LYS A 140 -6.53 -6.89 6.69
C LYS A 140 -7.56 -5.87 7.20
N GLY A 141 -7.14 -4.61 7.39
CA GLY A 141 -7.94 -3.57 8.05
C GLY A 141 -8.93 -2.84 7.13
N SER A 142 -8.58 -2.68 5.85
CA SER A 142 -9.45 -2.04 4.85
C SER A 142 -10.10 -3.07 3.92
N ASN A 143 -11.31 -2.83 3.42
CA ASN A 143 -11.87 -3.64 2.33
C ASN A 143 -11.67 -3.02 0.94
N HIS A 144 -11.26 -1.76 0.82
CA HIS A 144 -11.25 -1.04 -0.45
C HIS A 144 -10.27 -1.66 -1.47
N PHE A 145 -10.68 -1.85 -2.73
CA PHE A 145 -9.85 -2.50 -3.78
C PHE A 145 -8.49 -1.85 -4.07
N LEU A 146 -8.28 -0.58 -3.67
CA LEU A 146 -7.00 0.12 -3.85
C LEU A 146 -6.05 -0.08 -2.65
N ALA A 147 -6.51 -0.71 -1.57
CA ALA A 147 -5.78 -0.80 -0.32
C ALA A 147 -4.41 -1.48 -0.50
N ASP A 148 -4.33 -2.59 -1.24
CA ASP A 148 -3.05 -3.28 -1.48
C ASP A 148 -2.09 -2.43 -2.32
N ILE A 149 -2.62 -1.68 -3.31
CA ILE A 149 -1.80 -0.79 -4.14
C ILE A 149 -1.24 0.36 -3.30
N LEU A 150 -2.09 1.01 -2.50
CA LEU A 150 -1.70 2.09 -1.60
C LEU A 150 -0.76 1.59 -0.48
N HIS A 151 -0.98 0.37 0.02
CA HIS A 151 -0.15 -0.26 1.05
C HIS A 151 1.32 -0.33 0.59
N GLU A 152 1.59 -0.83 -0.62
CA GLU A 152 2.95 -0.88 -1.14
C GLU A 152 3.57 0.52 -1.36
N MET A 153 2.75 1.50 -1.77
CA MET A 153 3.20 2.89 -1.85
C MET A 153 3.53 3.46 -0.45
N MET A 154 2.82 3.02 0.59
CA MET A 154 3.12 3.41 1.97
C MET A 154 4.40 2.76 2.49
N HIS A 155 4.73 1.52 2.10
CA HIS A 155 6.05 0.95 2.38
C HIS A 155 7.17 1.81 1.81
N SER A 156 7.02 2.25 0.55
CA SER A 156 8.02 3.11 -0.08
C SER A 156 8.15 4.47 0.60
N THR A 157 7.01 5.06 0.99
CA THR A 157 6.97 6.28 1.80
C THR A 157 7.70 6.09 3.13
N TYR A 158 7.47 4.96 3.80
CA TYR A 158 8.11 4.66 5.08
C TYR A 158 9.62 4.47 4.96
N LEU A 159 10.08 3.76 3.93
CA LEU A 159 11.52 3.65 3.62
C LEU A 159 12.16 5.02 3.39
N LYS A 160 11.46 5.92 2.69
CA LYS A 160 11.96 7.29 2.50
C LYS A 160 12.11 8.03 3.83
N ILE A 161 11.15 7.91 4.75
CA ILE A 161 11.22 8.49 6.10
C ILE A 161 12.42 7.93 6.87
N ILE A 162 12.60 6.61 6.83
CA ILE A 162 13.72 5.91 7.47
C ILE A 162 15.06 6.44 6.92
N PHE A 163 15.20 6.51 5.60
CA PHE A 163 16.45 6.98 4.98
C PHE A 163 16.73 8.45 5.25
N ASP A 164 15.71 9.30 5.28
CA ASP A 164 15.88 10.70 5.64
C ASP A 164 16.31 10.84 7.11
N LYS A 165 15.82 9.98 8.00
CA LYS A 165 16.29 9.89 9.39
C LYS A 165 17.74 9.43 9.47
N CYS A 166 18.13 8.38 8.73
CA CYS A 166 19.52 7.93 8.65
C CYS A 166 20.45 9.05 8.19
N ASN A 167 20.09 9.75 7.11
CA ASN A 167 20.92 10.83 6.57
C ASN A 167 21.09 11.98 7.58
N LYS A 168 20.01 12.35 8.29
CA LYS A 168 20.03 13.42 9.32
C LYS A 168 20.85 13.04 10.55
N GLN A 169 20.90 11.76 10.91
CA GLN A 169 21.56 11.27 12.12
C GLN A 169 22.89 10.55 11.82
N SER A 170 23.34 10.58 10.57
CA SER A 170 24.55 9.87 10.09
C SER A 170 24.57 8.38 10.49
N LEU A 171 23.40 7.73 10.47
CA LEU A 171 23.27 6.30 10.77
C LEU A 171 23.48 5.46 9.52
N ASP A 172 24.01 4.25 9.71
CA ASP A 172 24.04 3.25 8.64
C ASP A 172 22.63 2.78 8.28
N LYS A 173 22.34 2.74 6.97
CA LYS A 173 21.01 2.40 6.45
C LYS A 173 20.73 0.91 6.57
N GLN A 174 21.72 0.06 6.30
CA GLN A 174 21.54 -1.39 6.32
C GLN A 174 21.31 -1.87 7.74
N ASP A 175 22.08 -1.34 8.70
CA ASP A 175 21.91 -1.62 10.12
C ASP A 175 20.52 -1.22 10.63
N LEU A 176 20.03 -0.03 10.25
CA LEU A 176 18.69 0.41 10.67
C LEU A 176 17.59 -0.46 10.07
N LEU A 177 17.68 -0.78 8.77
CA LEU A 177 16.73 -1.68 8.12
C LEU A 177 16.72 -3.07 8.76
N PHE A 178 17.90 -3.63 9.06
CA PHE A 178 18.01 -4.92 9.73
C PHE A 178 17.41 -4.91 11.14
N LYS A 179 17.65 -3.84 11.91
CA LYS A 179 17.02 -3.66 13.23
C LYS A 179 15.50 -3.59 13.11
N LEU A 180 14.98 -2.79 12.17
CA LEU A 180 13.54 -2.62 11.97
C LEU A 180 12.85 -3.87 11.43
N GLN A 181 13.52 -4.66 10.60
CA GLN A 181 13.01 -5.92 10.07
C GLN A 181 12.67 -6.92 11.19
N ASN A 182 13.48 -6.93 12.25
CA ASN A 182 13.33 -7.85 13.38
C ASN A 182 12.66 -7.21 14.60
N LYS A 183 12.32 -5.91 14.54
CA LYS A 183 11.68 -5.19 15.64
C LYS A 183 10.22 -5.59 15.71
N THR A 184 9.84 -6.20 16.84
CA THR A 184 8.49 -6.69 17.09
C THR A 184 7.85 -6.01 18.28
N LEU A 185 6.52 -6.04 18.29
CA LEU A 185 5.69 -5.59 19.40
C LEU A 185 5.47 -6.72 20.41
N ASN A 186 5.17 -6.35 21.65
CA ASN A 186 4.83 -7.34 22.66
C ASN A 186 3.43 -7.95 22.43
N SER A 187 3.08 -8.98 23.20
CA SER A 187 1.82 -9.72 23.04
C SER A 187 0.57 -8.87 23.23
N GLN A 188 0.61 -7.85 24.11
CA GLN A 188 -0.52 -6.97 24.35
C GLN A 188 -0.71 -5.97 23.21
N GLU A 189 0.40 -5.39 22.73
CA GLU A 189 0.40 -4.52 21.55
C GLU A 189 -0.06 -5.27 20.29
N ASN A 190 0.37 -6.52 20.11
CA ASN A 190 -0.08 -7.37 19.00
C ASN A 190 -1.58 -7.65 19.00
N LYS A 191 -2.21 -7.79 20.17
CA LYS A 191 -3.67 -7.90 20.25
C LYS A 191 -4.35 -6.62 19.74
N ILE A 192 -3.88 -5.47 20.18
CA ILE A 192 -4.39 -4.16 19.73
C ILE A 192 -4.23 -3.99 18.21
N ILE A 193 -3.06 -4.33 17.66
CA ILE A 193 -2.81 -4.27 16.21
C ILE A 193 -3.73 -5.22 15.46
N LYS A 194 -3.88 -6.47 15.93
CA LYS A 194 -4.77 -7.46 15.30
C LYS A 194 -6.21 -6.97 15.23
N ASP A 195 -6.70 -6.39 16.31
CA ASP A 195 -8.10 -5.96 16.42
C ASP A 195 -8.41 -4.77 15.49
N VAL A 196 -7.41 -3.95 15.16
CA VAL A 196 -7.58 -2.75 14.31
C VAL A 196 -7.20 -2.99 12.85
N LEU A 197 -6.07 -3.67 12.59
CA LEU A 197 -5.46 -3.78 11.26
C LEU A 197 -5.52 -5.21 10.68
N GLY A 198 -5.96 -6.18 11.47
CA GLY A 198 -6.00 -7.59 11.09
C GLY A 198 -4.70 -8.35 11.37
N THR A 199 -4.72 -9.65 11.12
CA THR A 199 -3.61 -10.56 11.49
C THR A 199 -2.34 -10.32 10.71
N GLU A 200 -2.40 -9.83 9.47
CA GLU A 200 -1.22 -9.67 8.62
C GLU A 200 -0.24 -8.63 9.19
N ALA A 201 -0.76 -7.57 9.82
CA ALA A 201 0.03 -6.55 10.51
C ALA A 201 0.72 -7.05 11.80
N THR A 202 0.43 -8.29 12.25
CA THR A 202 1.05 -8.90 13.44
C THR A 202 2.22 -9.83 13.15
N ARG A 203 2.57 -9.99 11.86
CA ARG A 203 3.72 -10.80 11.46
C ARG A 203 5.01 -10.23 12.06
N SER A 204 5.89 -11.12 12.54
CA SER A 204 7.10 -10.74 13.27
C SER A 204 8.18 -10.12 12.39
N ILE A 205 8.18 -10.41 11.09
CA ILE A 205 9.15 -9.85 10.14
C ILE A 205 8.54 -8.60 9.53
N ASN A 206 9.30 -7.50 9.51
CA ASN A 206 8.89 -6.20 8.98
C ASN A 206 7.66 -5.59 9.67
N GLN A 207 7.37 -5.99 10.90
CA GLN A 207 6.13 -5.61 11.58
C GLN A 207 5.85 -4.10 11.57
N TYR A 208 6.87 -3.28 11.82
CA TYR A 208 6.73 -1.83 11.83
C TYR A 208 6.38 -1.27 10.44
N HIS A 209 6.91 -1.87 9.37
CA HIS A 209 6.58 -1.49 8.00
C HIS A 209 5.13 -1.84 7.67
N GLU A 210 4.67 -3.03 8.07
CA GLU A 210 3.29 -3.50 7.86
C GLU A 210 2.28 -2.63 8.63
N ILE A 211 2.55 -2.31 9.89
CA ILE A 211 1.66 -1.45 10.69
C ILE A 211 1.57 -0.07 10.07
N PHE A 212 2.70 0.53 9.68
CA PHE A 212 2.70 1.82 9.01
C PHE A 212 1.87 1.75 7.71
N ALA A 213 2.18 0.80 6.83
CA ALA A 213 1.55 0.70 5.53
C ALA A 213 0.06 0.42 5.61
N GLU A 214 -0.36 -0.55 6.44
CA GLU A 214 -1.76 -0.89 6.61
C GLU A 214 -2.54 0.28 7.23
N THR A 215 -2.02 0.94 8.28
CA THR A 215 -2.68 2.09 8.91
C THR A 215 -2.90 3.23 7.92
N PHE A 216 -1.86 3.64 7.20
CA PHE A 216 -1.96 4.78 6.30
C PHE A 216 -2.76 4.46 5.04
N SER A 217 -2.69 3.22 4.54
CA SER A 217 -3.57 2.77 3.45
C SER A 217 -5.03 2.78 3.88
N ASP A 218 -5.35 2.33 5.10
CA ASP A 218 -6.72 2.26 5.60
C ASP A 218 -7.34 3.65 5.76
N ILE A 219 -6.67 4.58 6.44
CA ILE A 219 -7.21 5.95 6.61
C ILE A 219 -7.37 6.69 5.29
N ILE A 220 -6.48 6.46 4.32
CA ILE A 220 -6.60 7.03 2.98
C ILE A 220 -7.82 6.42 2.31
N CYS A 221 -7.95 5.09 2.28
CA CYS A 221 -9.10 4.40 1.70
C CYS A 221 -10.43 4.85 2.31
N SER A 222 -10.50 5.03 3.64
CA SER A 222 -11.71 5.52 4.32
C SER A 222 -12.08 6.97 3.95
N SER A 223 -11.16 7.74 3.38
CA SER A 223 -11.41 9.13 2.96
C SER A 223 -11.86 9.25 1.50
N ILE A 224 -11.71 8.20 0.69
CA ILE A 224 -11.92 8.23 -0.76
C ILE A 224 -13.43 8.28 -1.08
N SER A 225 -13.79 9.16 -2.01
CA SER A 225 -15.11 9.18 -2.65
C SER A 225 -15.28 8.02 -3.64
N ASN A 226 -16.39 7.29 -3.54
CA ASN A 226 -16.77 6.25 -4.51
C ASN A 226 -17.01 6.78 -5.94
N GLU A 227 -17.26 8.09 -6.10
CA GLU A 227 -17.56 8.70 -7.40
C GLU A 227 -16.30 9.21 -8.09
N SER A 228 -15.46 9.95 -7.37
CA SER A 228 -14.30 10.65 -7.94
C SER A 228 -12.97 9.94 -7.71
N TYR A 229 -12.94 8.94 -6.81
CA TYR A 229 -11.72 8.35 -6.29
C TYR A 229 -10.76 9.33 -5.60
N LEU A 230 -11.21 10.55 -5.26
CA LEU A 230 -10.41 11.51 -4.53
C LEU A 230 -10.82 11.56 -3.05
N PRO A 231 -9.87 11.83 -2.14
CA PRO A 231 -10.17 12.07 -0.74
C PRO A 231 -11.15 13.23 -0.53
N LEU A 232 -12.20 13.01 0.25
CA LEU A 232 -13.21 14.02 0.60
C LEU A 232 -12.73 14.96 1.73
N ASN A 233 -11.79 14.50 2.55
CA ASN A 233 -11.24 15.22 3.69
C ASN A 233 -9.77 14.81 3.90
N ASN A 234 -9.09 15.47 4.85
CA ASN A 234 -7.74 15.09 5.22
C ASN A 234 -7.76 13.73 5.95
N PRO A 235 -7.13 12.66 5.40
CA PRO A 235 -7.16 11.31 5.98
C PRO A 235 -6.67 11.26 7.43
N ILE A 236 -5.79 12.17 7.85
CA ILE A 236 -5.25 12.16 9.21
C ILE A 236 -6.32 12.42 10.29
N HIS A 237 -7.46 13.02 9.91
CA HIS A 237 -8.59 13.18 10.83
C HIS A 237 -9.21 11.84 11.22
N ASN A 238 -9.09 10.82 10.37
CA ASN A 238 -9.59 9.47 10.65
C ASN A 238 -8.77 8.78 11.77
N LEU A 239 -7.52 9.20 12.02
CA LEU A 239 -6.75 8.67 13.15
C LEU A 239 -7.45 8.87 14.49
N LYS A 240 -8.28 9.92 14.64
CA LYS A 240 -9.02 10.19 15.87
C LYS A 240 -10.08 9.13 16.20
N GLN A 241 -10.43 8.28 15.23
CA GLN A 241 -11.41 7.21 15.38
C GLN A 241 -10.79 5.94 15.97
N TYR A 242 -9.47 5.78 15.89
CA TYR A 242 -8.80 4.61 16.45
C TYR A 242 -8.65 4.67 17.97
N PRO A 243 -8.57 3.51 18.65
CA PRO A 243 -8.32 3.43 20.09
C PRO A 243 -7.03 4.16 20.51
N LYS A 244 -7.03 4.77 21.71
CA LYS A 244 -5.86 5.48 22.24
C LYS A 244 -4.63 4.57 22.36
N GLU A 245 -4.86 3.31 22.72
CA GLU A 245 -3.85 2.27 22.84
C GLU A 245 -3.20 1.98 21.49
N PHE A 246 -4.00 1.93 20.42
CA PHE A 246 -3.50 1.79 19.05
C PHE A 246 -2.64 2.99 18.66
N LEU A 247 -3.10 4.21 18.93
CA LEU A 247 -2.36 5.43 18.61
C LEU A 247 -1.01 5.51 19.33
N LYS A 248 -0.90 4.99 20.56
CA LYS A 248 0.39 4.86 21.27
C LYS A 248 1.34 3.90 20.57
N VAL A 249 0.84 2.77 20.06
CA VAL A 249 1.66 1.82 19.28
C VAL A 249 2.08 2.45 17.96
N LEU A 250 1.17 3.11 17.24
CA LEU A 250 1.47 3.81 16.00
C LEU A 250 2.53 4.90 16.18
N GLN A 251 2.52 5.63 17.30
CA GLN A 251 3.56 6.61 17.62
C GLN A 251 4.95 5.96 17.74
N LYS A 252 5.06 4.77 18.32
CA LYS A 252 6.34 4.02 18.37
C LYS A 252 6.83 3.66 16.98
N VAL A 253 5.90 3.25 16.11
CA VAL A 253 6.18 2.93 14.71
C VAL A 253 6.69 4.17 13.97
N ILE A 254 5.96 5.28 14.02
CA ILE A 254 6.32 6.52 13.30
C ILE A 254 7.62 7.15 13.82
N ASN A 255 7.82 7.18 15.14
CA ASN A 255 8.98 7.86 15.73
C ASN A 255 10.29 7.09 15.57
N ILE A 256 10.23 5.79 15.22
CA ILE A 256 11.40 4.91 15.05
C ILE A 256 12.37 5.10 16.22
N GLU A 257 11.94 4.79 17.45
CA GLU A 257 12.84 4.82 18.60
C GLU A 257 13.92 3.74 18.40
N LEU A 258 15.18 4.18 18.38
CA LEU A 258 16.36 3.34 18.14
C LEU A 258 16.88 2.72 19.42
#